data_AF-A0A7G2IVU1-F1
#
_entry.id   AF-A0A7G2IVU1-F1
#
_cell.length_a   1.000
_cell.length_b   1.000
_cell.length_c   1.000
_cell.angle_alpha   90.00
_cell.angle_beta   90.00
_cell.angle_gamma   90.00
#
_symmetry.space_group_name_H-M   'P 1'
#
loop_
_entity.id
_entity.type
_entity.pdbx_description
1 polymer ?
#
loop_
_entity_poly.entity_id
_entity_poly.type
_entity_poly.pdbx_seq_one_letter_code
_entity_poly.pdbx_strand_id
1 'polypeptide(L)'
;MPDSRKSRRIADPGLQPERTSLAWFRTLLGYGALMALALKHNWHQAGFLFWVSIVVLAMVGIVLWRYTRSRNLMDVTHSDFSESRAVRDKFMISLAVLSLAILFAVTHVRQLIVFIGNFCMTGCENMDVSDDVLNVVIDHQKCLQPVEVYRGLQQGNVRLVQFIPLVKHDGSGHLTDESVTSEAWGRFLITIFDIWVREDINQISIQLFDKTLRQWCGLAAQIERQTMSSINTRCQTCSLFQYYHGDCPAYCEENGKGVLCAGYQAFFNHTAPHMRVMRDLLKQHRSPMELMAMLR
;
A
#
# COMPACT_ATOMS: atom_id res chain seq x y z
N MET A 1 38.69 -11.21 55.61
CA MET A 1 37.48 -10.90 54.80
C MET A 1 36.89 -12.23 54.34
N PRO A 2 35.56 -12.42 54.29
CA PRO A 2 34.98 -13.72 53.93
C PRO A 2 35.38 -14.12 52.51
N ASP A 3 35.86 -15.35 52.31
CA ASP A 3 36.49 -15.79 51.06
C ASP A 3 35.51 -16.00 49.89
N SER A 4 34.21 -16.24 50.14
CA SER A 4 33.22 -16.41 49.05
C SER A 4 32.30 -15.19 48.88
N ARG A 5 31.92 -14.91 47.61
CA ARG A 5 30.93 -13.89 47.27
C ARG A 5 29.53 -14.16 47.85
N LYS A 6 29.20 -15.42 48.15
CA LYS A 6 27.91 -15.79 48.75
C LYS A 6 27.86 -15.38 50.22
N SER A 7 28.93 -15.63 50.97
CA SER A 7 29.07 -15.21 52.37
C SER A 7 29.04 -13.68 52.54
N ARG A 8 29.66 -12.93 51.62
CA ARG A 8 29.59 -11.45 51.62
C ARG A 8 28.18 -10.89 51.38
N ARG A 9 27.36 -11.56 50.55
CA ARG A 9 25.97 -11.17 50.28
C ARG A 9 25.01 -11.50 51.42
N ILE A 10 25.30 -12.54 52.21
CA ILE A 10 24.49 -12.91 53.38
C ILE A 10 24.76 -11.98 54.57
N ALA A 11 25.99 -11.45 54.68
CA ALA A 11 26.42 -10.61 55.79
C ALA A 11 25.97 -9.14 55.69
N ASP A 12 25.59 -8.65 54.50
CA ASP A 12 25.16 -7.26 54.30
C ASP A 12 23.62 -7.18 54.19
N PRO A 13 22.92 -6.63 55.20
CA PRO A 13 21.46 -6.59 55.23
C PRO A 13 20.84 -5.69 54.14
N GLY A 14 21.63 -4.82 53.49
CA GLY A 14 21.18 -4.02 52.35
C GLY A 14 21.12 -4.79 51.02
N LEU A 15 21.73 -5.98 50.95
CA LEU A 15 21.86 -6.80 49.74
C LEU A 15 21.11 -8.14 49.87
N GLN A 16 19.87 -8.12 50.39
CA GLN A 16 19.03 -9.32 50.51
C GLN A 16 18.69 -9.92 49.12
N PRO A 17 19.30 -11.04 48.72
CA PRO A 17 19.13 -11.60 47.38
C PRO A 17 17.71 -12.18 47.20
N GLU A 18 17.08 -12.71 48.25
CA GLU A 18 15.72 -13.27 48.17
C GLU A 18 14.64 -12.23 47.80
N ARG A 19 14.73 -10.99 48.30
CA ARG A 19 13.75 -9.92 48.01
C ARG A 19 13.81 -9.50 46.54
N THR A 20 15.02 -9.37 46.01
CA THR A 20 15.23 -8.98 44.61
C THR A 20 14.88 -10.12 43.66
N SER A 21 15.27 -11.37 43.95
CA SER A 21 14.92 -12.50 43.09
C SER A 21 13.41 -12.76 43.03
N LEU A 22 12.68 -12.58 44.14
CA LEU A 22 11.21 -12.67 44.16
C LEU A 22 10.55 -11.55 43.34
N ALA A 23 11.08 -10.33 43.41
CA ALA A 23 10.58 -9.21 42.61
C ALA A 23 10.81 -9.43 41.09
N TRP A 24 11.99 -9.94 40.73
CA TRP A 24 12.31 -10.33 39.35
C TRP A 24 11.49 -11.54 38.87
N PHE A 25 11.19 -12.48 39.75
CA PHE A 25 10.32 -13.61 39.42
C PHE A 25 8.88 -13.16 39.14
N ARG A 26 8.35 -12.22 39.94
CA ARG A 26 7.02 -11.64 39.71
C ARG A 26 6.93 -10.89 38.38
N THR A 27 7.94 -10.10 38.05
CA THR A 27 7.98 -9.39 36.76
C THR A 27 8.12 -10.35 35.59
N LEU A 28 8.93 -11.41 35.72
CA LEU A 28 9.03 -12.47 34.71
C LEU A 28 7.67 -13.14 34.44
N LEU A 29 6.92 -13.49 35.49
CA LEU A 29 5.58 -14.07 35.36
C LEU A 29 4.61 -13.07 34.70
N GLY A 30 4.67 -11.79 35.05
CA GLY A 30 3.85 -10.74 34.44
C GLY A 30 4.12 -10.59 32.94
N TYR A 31 5.39 -10.50 32.54
CA TYR A 31 5.77 -10.43 31.13
C TYR A 31 5.43 -11.73 30.38
N GLY A 32 5.58 -12.90 31.02
CA GLY A 32 5.19 -14.18 30.45
C GLY A 32 3.68 -14.28 30.17
N ALA A 33 2.85 -13.79 31.10
CA ALA A 33 1.40 -13.75 30.92
C ALA A 33 0.98 -12.80 29.79
N LEU A 34 1.60 -11.61 29.72
CA LEU A 34 1.37 -10.64 28.64
C LEU A 34 1.78 -11.23 27.27
N MET A 35 2.92 -11.92 27.22
CA MET A 35 3.39 -12.61 26.01
C MET A 35 2.40 -13.69 25.58
N ALA A 36 1.90 -14.52 26.50
CA ALA A 36 0.91 -15.55 26.21
C ALA A 36 -0.43 -14.96 25.71
N LEU A 37 -0.84 -13.82 26.26
CA LEU A 37 -2.04 -13.11 25.80
C LEU A 37 -1.85 -12.54 24.38
N ALA A 38 -0.70 -11.93 24.12
CA ALA A 38 -0.33 -11.41 22.79
C ALA A 38 -0.25 -12.54 21.75
N LEU A 39 0.29 -13.70 22.14
CA LEU A 39 0.32 -14.91 21.33
C LEU A 39 -1.08 -15.40 20.97
N LYS A 40 -1.99 -15.47 21.96
CA LYS A 40 -3.37 -15.90 21.76
C LYS A 40 -4.15 -14.95 20.84
N HIS A 41 -3.96 -13.64 20.96
CA HIS A 41 -4.71 -12.66 20.20
C HIS A 41 -4.25 -12.56 18.73
N ASN A 42 -2.94 -12.65 18.51
CA ASN A 42 -2.35 -12.45 17.19
C ASN A 42 -2.02 -13.74 16.43
N TRP A 43 -2.35 -14.93 16.96
CA TRP A 43 -2.01 -16.22 16.31
C TRP A 43 -2.57 -16.35 14.89
N HIS A 44 -3.74 -15.77 14.63
CA HIS A 44 -4.40 -15.84 13.32
C HIS A 44 -3.81 -14.88 12.27
N GLN A 45 -3.07 -13.85 12.69
CA GLN A 45 -2.40 -12.88 11.81
C GLN A 45 -0.87 -13.06 11.77
N ALA A 46 -0.33 -13.89 12.67
CA ALA A 46 1.09 -14.13 12.81
C ALA A 46 1.62 -15.05 11.68
N GLY A 47 2.18 -14.44 10.64
CA GLY A 47 2.93 -15.15 9.61
C GLY A 47 4.18 -15.88 10.15
N PHE A 48 4.83 -16.66 9.29
CA PHE A 48 6.03 -17.46 9.59
C PHE A 48 7.14 -16.71 10.39
N LEU A 49 7.30 -15.41 10.14
CA LEU A 49 8.32 -14.57 10.76
C LEU A 49 8.15 -14.41 12.28
N PHE A 50 6.91 -14.43 12.77
CA PHE A 50 6.62 -14.30 14.20
C PHE A 50 7.12 -15.53 14.98
N TRP A 51 6.92 -16.72 14.41
CA TRP A 51 7.40 -17.98 14.95
C TRP A 51 8.93 -18.04 15.01
N VAL A 52 9.60 -17.55 13.97
CA VAL A 52 11.07 -17.44 13.94
C VAL A 52 11.57 -16.55 15.09
N SER A 53 10.92 -15.42 15.35
CA SER A 53 11.31 -14.50 16.44
C SER A 53 11.21 -15.15 17.83
N ILE A 54 10.14 -15.91 18.10
CA ILE A 54 9.96 -16.63 19.38
C ILE A 54 11.07 -17.66 19.59
N VAL A 55 11.40 -18.44 18.55
CA VAL A 55 12.46 -19.46 18.61
C VAL A 55 13.82 -18.82 18.90
N VAL A 56 14.12 -17.68 18.28
CA VAL A 56 15.36 -16.94 18.52
C VAL A 56 15.43 -16.40 19.95
N LEU A 57 14.35 -15.78 20.45
CA LEU A 57 14.28 -15.29 21.84
C LEU A 57 14.44 -16.42 22.87
N ALA A 58 13.84 -17.58 22.61
CA ALA A 58 14.01 -18.75 23.45
C ALA A 58 15.47 -19.25 23.47
N MET A 59 16.14 -19.30 22.31
CA MET A 59 17.55 -19.65 22.23
C MET A 59 18.44 -18.68 23.03
N VAL A 60 18.23 -17.36 22.85
CA VAL A 60 18.98 -16.33 23.59
C VAL A 60 18.76 -16.47 25.10
N GLY A 61 17.51 -16.68 25.52
CA GLY A 61 17.16 -16.91 26.93
C GLY A 61 17.88 -18.12 27.53
N ILE A 62 17.96 -19.23 26.80
CA ILE A 62 18.69 -20.45 27.23
C ILE A 62 20.18 -20.17 27.37
N VAL A 63 20.80 -19.45 26.42
CA VAL A 63 22.22 -19.09 26.49
C VAL A 63 22.50 -18.19 27.69
N LEU A 64 21.69 -17.15 27.90
CA LEU A 64 21.82 -16.25 29.06
C LEU A 64 21.62 -16.99 30.39
N TRP A 65 20.66 -17.91 30.46
CA TRP A 65 20.44 -18.74 31.65
C TRP A 65 21.64 -19.64 31.93
N ARG A 66 22.21 -20.30 30.90
CA ARG A 66 23.42 -21.13 31.05
C ARG A 66 24.61 -20.30 31.51
N TYR A 67 24.83 -19.12 30.93
CA TYR A 67 25.89 -18.21 31.35
C TYR A 67 25.72 -17.76 32.80
N THR A 68 24.50 -17.35 33.18
CA THR A 68 24.19 -16.90 34.54
C THR A 68 24.35 -18.04 35.56
N ARG A 69 23.90 -19.24 35.22
CA ARG A 69 24.07 -20.45 36.04
C ARG A 69 25.54 -20.82 36.21
N SER A 70 26.32 -20.78 35.12
CA SER A 70 27.77 -21.02 35.14
C SER A 70 28.48 -20.00 36.04
N ARG A 71 28.11 -18.71 35.92
CA ARG A 71 28.67 -17.63 36.74
C ARG A 71 28.33 -17.74 38.23
N ASN A 72 27.16 -18.30 38.58
CA ASN A 72 26.77 -18.50 39.98
C ASN A 72 27.50 -19.69 40.64
N LEU A 73 28.16 -20.55 39.86
CA LEU A 73 28.90 -21.73 40.33
C LEU A 73 30.43 -21.50 40.38
N MET A 74 30.96 -20.42 39.81
CA MET A 74 32.40 -20.09 39.81
C MET A 74 32.77 -19.15 40.96
N ASP A 75 33.64 -19.61 41.86
CA ASP A 75 34.30 -18.78 42.87
C ASP A 75 35.54 -18.11 42.26
N VAL A 76 35.73 -16.82 42.56
CA VAL A 76 36.62 -15.95 41.77
C VAL A 76 38.05 -16.12 42.20
N THR A 77 38.73 -17.06 41.55
CA THR A 77 40.19 -17.15 41.57
C THR A 77 40.76 -16.25 40.47
N HIS A 78 41.88 -15.60 40.77
CA HIS A 78 42.44 -14.43 40.07
C HIS A 78 42.91 -14.67 38.61
N SER A 79 42.63 -15.84 38.03
CA SER A 79 43.00 -16.27 36.66
C SER A 79 41.85 -16.25 35.64
N ASP A 80 40.68 -15.73 36.02
CA ASP A 80 39.41 -15.89 35.29
C ASP A 80 39.29 -15.09 33.97
N PHE A 81 40.32 -14.35 33.59
CA PHE A 81 40.34 -13.56 32.34
C PHE A 81 40.86 -14.35 31.13
N SER A 82 41.32 -15.59 31.32
CA SER A 82 41.95 -16.43 30.27
C SER A 82 41.20 -17.74 29.95
N GLU A 83 39.99 -17.95 30.46
CA GLU A 83 39.21 -19.15 30.14
C GLU A 83 38.49 -19.00 28.78
N SER A 84 38.96 -19.75 27.78
CA SER A 84 38.39 -19.82 26.42
C SER A 84 36.86 -20.05 26.40
N ARG A 85 36.31 -20.71 27.42
CA ARG A 85 34.87 -20.95 27.58
C ARG A 85 34.08 -19.66 27.81
N ALA A 86 34.56 -18.76 28.66
CA ALA A 86 33.87 -17.51 28.96
C ALA A 86 33.89 -16.54 27.76
N VAL A 87 34.96 -16.57 26.96
CA VAL A 87 35.06 -15.79 25.71
C VAL A 87 34.10 -16.37 24.65
N ARG A 88 34.05 -17.70 24.53
CA ARG A 88 33.13 -18.40 23.62
C ARG A 88 31.66 -18.11 23.94
N ASP A 89 31.29 -18.08 25.21
CA ASP A 89 29.91 -17.79 25.62
C ASP A 89 29.52 -16.34 25.28
N LYS A 90 30.42 -15.37 25.52
CA LYS A 90 30.20 -13.97 25.13
C LYS A 90 30.09 -13.80 23.61
N PHE A 91 30.92 -14.52 22.85
CA PHE A 91 30.86 -14.52 21.38
C PHE A 91 29.53 -15.08 20.86
N MET A 92 29.05 -16.19 21.43
CA MET A 92 27.75 -16.78 21.06
C MET A 92 26.57 -15.85 21.37
N ILE A 93 26.62 -15.11 22.48
CA ILE A 93 25.60 -14.10 22.80
C ILE A 93 25.64 -12.97 21.75
N SER A 94 26.82 -12.46 21.44
CA SER A 94 26.99 -11.40 20.42
C SER A 94 26.49 -11.85 19.04
N LEU A 95 26.79 -13.08 18.63
CA LEU A 95 26.35 -13.66 17.37
C LEU A 95 24.81 -13.83 17.31
N ALA A 96 24.20 -14.25 18.41
CA ALA A 96 22.75 -14.40 18.50
C ALA A 96 22.03 -13.04 18.45
N VAL A 97 22.58 -12.02 19.12
CA VAL A 97 22.06 -10.64 19.07
C VAL A 97 22.21 -10.06 17.66
N LEU A 98 23.36 -10.28 17.00
CA LEU A 98 23.58 -9.84 15.62
C LEU A 98 22.58 -10.49 14.65
N SER A 99 22.35 -11.80 14.79
CA SER A 99 21.40 -12.54 13.94
C SER A 99 19.96 -12.04 14.13
N LEU A 100 19.57 -11.71 15.37
CA LEU A 100 18.26 -11.11 15.67
C LEU A 100 18.13 -9.70 15.08
N ALA A 101 19.18 -8.88 15.18
CA ALA A 101 19.21 -7.55 14.61
C ALA A 101 19.10 -7.57 13.07
N ILE A 102 19.76 -8.53 12.41
CA ILE A 102 19.66 -8.73 10.95
C ILE A 102 18.25 -9.17 10.57
N LEU A 103 17.64 -10.12 11.28
CA LEU A 103 16.26 -10.53 11.04
C LEU A 103 15.29 -9.35 11.17
N PHE A 104 15.41 -8.57 12.25
CA PHE A 104 14.62 -7.36 12.46
C PHE A 104 14.82 -6.34 11.34
N ALA A 105 16.07 -6.09 10.95
CA ALA A 105 16.39 -5.19 9.84
C ALA A 105 15.75 -5.66 8.54
N VAL A 106 15.88 -6.94 8.17
CA VAL A 106 15.29 -7.47 6.93
C VAL A 106 13.76 -7.40 6.96
N THR A 107 13.11 -7.70 8.09
CA THR A 107 11.64 -7.65 8.18
C THR A 107 11.12 -6.21 8.15
N HIS A 108 11.76 -5.30 8.88
CA HIS A 108 11.34 -3.90 8.91
C HIS A 108 11.74 -3.15 7.65
N VAL A 109 12.89 -3.45 7.03
CA VAL A 109 13.28 -2.89 5.73
C VAL A 109 12.33 -3.38 4.64
N ARG A 110 11.89 -4.64 4.66
CA ARG A 110 10.84 -5.09 3.73
C ARG A 110 9.52 -4.34 3.94
N GLN A 111 9.10 -4.14 5.19
CA GLN A 111 7.92 -3.32 5.49
C GLN A 111 8.12 -1.85 5.10
N LEU A 112 9.33 -1.31 5.27
CA LEU A 112 9.69 0.05 4.87
C LEU A 112 9.73 0.20 3.35
N ILE A 113 10.18 -0.81 2.60
CA ILE A 113 10.15 -0.85 1.14
C ILE A 113 8.71 -0.95 0.64
N VAL A 114 7.87 -1.77 1.27
CA VAL A 114 6.43 -1.83 0.95
C VAL A 114 5.74 -0.52 1.34
N PHE A 115 6.11 0.08 2.46
CA PHE A 115 5.56 1.36 2.92
C PHE A 115 6.02 2.52 2.05
N ILE A 116 7.29 2.57 1.61
CA ILE A 116 7.84 3.56 0.67
C ILE A 116 7.29 3.32 -0.73
N GLY A 117 7.09 2.06 -1.16
CA GLY A 117 6.38 1.74 -2.39
C GLY A 117 4.93 2.23 -2.33
N ASN A 118 4.25 2.00 -1.21
CA ASN A 118 2.94 2.57 -0.93
C ASN A 118 2.98 4.08 -0.77
N PHE A 119 4.07 4.71 -0.30
CA PHE A 119 4.28 6.17 -0.22
C PHE A 119 4.68 6.80 -1.54
N CYS A 120 5.25 6.04 -2.48
CA CYS A 120 5.43 6.47 -3.86
C CYS A 120 4.10 6.40 -4.62
N MET A 121 3.21 5.48 -4.21
CA MET A 121 1.83 5.40 -4.70
C MET A 121 0.87 6.38 -3.97
N THR A 122 1.03 6.59 -2.66
CA THR A 122 0.30 7.62 -1.88
C THR A 122 0.97 8.98 -1.93
N GLY A 123 2.15 9.11 -2.52
CA GLY A 123 2.66 10.39 -3.03
C GLY A 123 1.81 10.92 -4.18
N CYS A 124 0.95 10.07 -4.76
CA CYS A 124 -0.18 10.46 -5.61
C CYS A 124 -1.55 10.43 -4.90
N GLU A 125 -1.65 10.06 -3.61
CA GLU A 125 -2.94 9.84 -2.92
C GLU A 125 -3.08 10.51 -1.54
N ASN A 126 -2.02 11.13 -1.01
CA ASN A 126 -2.05 12.02 0.17
C ASN A 126 -1.75 13.47 -0.24
N MET A 127 -2.28 13.90 -1.39
CA MET A 127 -2.75 15.29 -1.47
C MET A 127 -4.06 15.30 -0.69
N ASP A 128 -3.95 15.77 0.54
CA ASP A 128 -5.02 15.93 1.50
C ASP A 128 -6.28 16.51 0.83
N VAL A 129 -7.40 15.92 1.20
CA VAL A 129 -8.74 16.13 0.68
C VAL A 129 -9.13 17.60 0.84
N SER A 130 -8.88 18.42 -0.18
CA SER A 130 -9.50 19.72 -0.49
C SER A 130 -9.13 20.21 -1.90
N ASP A 131 -8.94 19.32 -2.88
CA ASP A 131 -9.04 19.75 -4.28
C ASP A 131 -10.53 19.74 -4.63
N ASP A 132 -11.12 20.93 -4.82
CA ASP A 132 -12.48 21.07 -5.36
C ASP A 132 -12.55 20.29 -6.68
N VAL A 133 -13.17 19.10 -6.62
CA VAL A 133 -13.41 18.29 -7.81
C VAL A 133 -14.40 19.05 -8.67
N LEU A 134 -13.94 19.57 -9.80
CA LEU A 134 -14.84 20.25 -10.73
C LEU A 134 -15.63 19.21 -11.52
N ASN A 135 -16.90 19.08 -11.18
CA ASN A 135 -17.85 18.25 -11.89
C ASN A 135 -18.39 19.02 -13.10
N VAL A 136 -18.03 18.57 -14.30
CA VAL A 136 -18.45 19.19 -15.56
C VAL A 136 -19.48 18.28 -16.22
N VAL A 137 -20.74 18.74 -16.24
CA VAL A 137 -21.80 18.03 -16.95
C VAL A 137 -21.72 18.34 -18.44
N ILE A 138 -21.54 17.29 -19.24
CA ILE A 138 -21.38 17.35 -20.68
C ILE A 138 -22.70 16.97 -21.34
N ASP A 139 -23.32 17.93 -22.01
CA ASP A 139 -24.49 17.74 -22.85
C ASP A 139 -24.08 17.53 -24.32
N HIS A 140 -25.07 17.33 -25.20
CA HIS A 140 -24.84 17.18 -26.63
C HIS A 140 -24.05 18.34 -27.25
N GLN A 141 -24.36 19.59 -26.90
CA GLN A 141 -23.69 20.77 -27.48
C GLN A 141 -22.23 20.85 -27.05
N LYS A 142 -21.93 20.64 -25.77
CA LYS A 142 -20.57 20.61 -25.25
C LYS A 142 -19.72 19.49 -25.86
N CYS A 143 -20.32 18.35 -26.20
CA CYS A 143 -19.62 17.28 -26.92
C CYS A 143 -19.12 17.71 -28.31
N LEU A 144 -19.79 18.68 -28.96
CA LEU A 144 -19.40 19.20 -30.26
C LEU A 144 -18.26 20.23 -30.18
N GLN A 145 -17.97 20.74 -28.98
CA GLN A 145 -16.95 21.77 -28.73
C GLN A 145 -15.93 21.33 -27.65
N PRO A 146 -15.27 20.16 -27.80
CA PRO A 146 -14.36 19.63 -26.77
C PRO A 146 -13.18 20.56 -26.46
N VAL A 147 -12.67 21.26 -27.47
CA VAL A 147 -11.52 22.17 -27.34
C VAL A 147 -11.88 23.37 -26.47
N GLU A 148 -13.05 23.98 -26.67
CA GLU A 148 -13.49 25.14 -25.88
C GLU A 148 -13.72 24.76 -24.43
N VAL A 149 -14.36 23.60 -24.19
CA VAL A 149 -14.55 23.05 -22.85
C VAL A 149 -13.20 22.86 -22.16
N TYR A 150 -12.23 22.23 -22.81
CA TYR A 150 -10.92 21.98 -22.21
C TYR A 150 -10.10 23.24 -21.99
N ARG A 151 -10.10 24.18 -22.94
CA ARG A 151 -9.41 25.47 -22.82
C ARG A 151 -10.02 26.32 -21.68
N GLY A 152 -11.33 26.22 -21.46
CA GLY A 152 -11.98 26.83 -20.30
C GLY A 152 -11.49 26.25 -18.96
N LEU A 153 -11.21 24.94 -18.92
CA LEU A 153 -10.64 24.29 -17.74
C LEU A 153 -9.21 24.72 -17.47
N GLN A 154 -8.39 24.90 -18.51
CA GLN A 154 -7.01 25.40 -18.38
C GLN A 154 -6.96 26.83 -17.83
N GLN A 155 -7.98 27.66 -18.09
CA GLN A 155 -8.07 29.01 -17.53
C GLN A 155 -8.53 29.01 -16.06
N GLY A 156 -9.27 27.99 -15.65
CA GLY A 156 -9.62 27.77 -14.25
C GLY A 156 -8.43 27.26 -13.46
N ASN A 157 -8.29 27.68 -12.20
CA ASN A 157 -7.29 27.12 -11.28
C ASN A 157 -7.74 25.73 -10.76
N VAL A 158 -8.11 24.84 -11.68
CA VAL A 158 -8.72 23.55 -11.39
C VAL A 158 -7.68 22.47 -11.60
N ARG A 159 -7.47 21.65 -10.57
CA ARG A 159 -6.48 20.57 -10.59
C ARG A 159 -7.09 19.21 -10.86
N LEU A 160 -8.37 19.03 -10.50
CA LEU A 160 -9.07 17.76 -10.61
C LEU A 160 -10.43 17.95 -11.28
N VAL A 161 -10.63 17.27 -12.41
CA VAL A 161 -11.82 17.38 -13.24
C VAL A 161 -12.50 16.02 -13.37
N GLN A 162 -13.81 16.01 -13.18
CA GLN A 162 -14.67 14.87 -13.47
C GLN A 162 -15.70 15.25 -14.53
N PHE A 163 -15.64 14.60 -15.70
CA PHE A 163 -16.67 14.74 -16.73
C PHE A 163 -17.84 13.80 -16.46
N ILE A 164 -19.06 14.34 -16.49
CA ILE A 164 -20.30 13.58 -16.27
C ILE A 164 -21.14 13.69 -17.54
N PRO A 165 -21.35 12.61 -18.30
CA PRO A 165 -22.17 12.65 -19.50
C PRO A 165 -23.66 12.81 -19.12
N LEU A 166 -24.35 13.75 -19.77
CA LEU A 166 -25.79 13.92 -19.64
C LEU A 166 -26.51 12.90 -20.54
N VAL A 167 -27.24 11.98 -19.91
CA VAL A 167 -28.09 11.00 -20.59
C VAL A 167 -29.52 11.18 -20.06
N LYS A 168 -30.43 11.62 -20.91
CA LYS A 168 -31.86 11.80 -20.63
C LYS A 168 -32.67 11.01 -21.65
N HIS A 169 -33.72 10.36 -21.17
CA HIS A 169 -34.69 9.69 -22.01
C HIS A 169 -35.98 10.51 -22.06
N ASP A 170 -36.63 10.54 -23.23
CA ASP A 170 -37.95 11.11 -23.39
C ASP A 170 -39.03 10.17 -22.81
N GLY A 171 -40.29 10.62 -22.80
CA GLY A 171 -41.41 9.81 -22.32
C GLY A 171 -41.68 8.54 -23.14
N SER A 172 -41.01 8.35 -24.27
CA SER A 172 -41.07 7.17 -25.13
C SER A 172 -39.88 6.22 -24.98
N GLY A 173 -38.91 6.56 -24.11
CA GLY A 173 -37.70 5.78 -23.87
C GLY A 173 -36.58 6.01 -24.89
N HIS A 174 -36.71 6.98 -25.80
CA HIS A 174 -35.64 7.40 -26.71
C HIS A 174 -34.77 8.48 -26.07
N LEU A 175 -33.51 8.59 -26.48
CA LEU A 175 -32.63 9.66 -26.00
C LEU A 175 -33.16 11.02 -26.46
N THR A 176 -33.20 11.98 -25.54
CA THR A 176 -33.53 13.37 -25.90
C THR A 176 -32.41 14.00 -26.71
N ASP A 177 -32.72 15.03 -27.50
CA ASP A 177 -31.71 15.75 -28.32
C ASP A 177 -30.60 16.40 -27.49
N GLU A 178 -30.85 16.68 -26.20
CA GLU A 178 -29.86 17.20 -25.25
C GLU A 178 -28.86 16.13 -24.78
N SER A 179 -29.19 14.86 -24.99
CA SER A 179 -28.40 13.73 -24.50
C SER A 179 -27.16 13.47 -25.34
N VAL A 180 -26.13 13.01 -24.65
CA VAL A 180 -24.89 12.63 -25.29
C VAL A 180 -25.08 11.30 -26.01
N THR A 181 -24.71 11.28 -27.30
CA THR A 181 -24.62 10.06 -28.10
C THR A 181 -23.29 9.35 -27.84
N SER A 182 -23.26 8.03 -28.04
CA SER A 182 -22.06 7.21 -27.85
C SER A 182 -20.87 7.70 -28.69
N GLU A 183 -21.12 8.00 -29.96
CA GLU A 183 -20.11 8.43 -30.93
C GLU A 183 -19.59 9.84 -30.63
N ALA A 184 -20.47 10.75 -30.18
CA ALA A 184 -20.06 12.08 -29.77
C ALA A 184 -19.23 12.04 -28.48
N TRP A 185 -19.62 11.19 -27.52
CA TRP A 185 -18.87 11.00 -26.29
C TRP A 185 -17.46 10.48 -26.52
N GLY A 186 -17.32 9.44 -27.36
CA GLY A 186 -16.01 8.89 -27.70
C GLY A 186 -15.10 9.93 -28.35
N ARG A 187 -15.63 10.70 -29.31
CA ARG A 187 -14.88 11.80 -29.95
C ARG A 187 -14.48 12.88 -28.96
N PHE A 188 -15.38 13.26 -28.05
CA PHE A 188 -15.11 14.24 -27.00
C PHE A 188 -13.94 13.80 -26.11
N LEU A 189 -13.99 12.56 -25.58
CA LEU A 189 -12.95 12.02 -24.72
C LEU A 189 -11.59 11.89 -25.42
N ILE A 190 -11.59 11.39 -26.66
CA ILE A 190 -10.37 11.26 -27.48
C ILE A 190 -9.74 12.63 -27.71
N THR A 191 -10.54 13.62 -28.10
CA THR A 191 -10.04 14.97 -28.39
C THR A 191 -9.42 15.60 -27.16
N ILE A 192 -10.08 15.49 -26.00
CA ILE A 192 -9.53 16.01 -24.73
C ILE A 192 -8.24 15.28 -24.35
N PHE A 193 -8.21 13.95 -24.51
CA PHE A 193 -7.01 13.17 -24.22
C PHE A 193 -5.82 13.59 -25.09
N ASP A 194 -6.04 13.80 -26.39
CA ASP A 194 -4.99 14.20 -27.33
C ASP A 194 -4.38 15.57 -26.98
N ILE A 195 -5.18 16.50 -26.44
CA ILE A 195 -4.68 17.79 -25.95
C ILE A 195 -3.93 17.57 -24.63
N TRP A 196 -4.57 16.92 -23.67
CA TRP A 196 -4.04 16.69 -22.33
C TRP A 196 -2.67 15.98 -22.35
N VAL A 197 -2.53 14.92 -23.15
CA VAL A 197 -1.30 14.11 -23.23
C VAL A 197 -0.12 14.89 -23.82
N ARG A 198 -0.37 16.01 -24.51
CA ARG A 198 0.65 16.85 -25.15
C ARG A 198 0.98 18.10 -24.35
N GLU A 199 0.01 18.64 -23.63
CA GLU A 199 0.10 19.97 -23.01
C GLU A 199 0.13 19.94 -21.47
N ASP A 200 -0.54 18.97 -20.82
CA ASP A 200 -0.95 19.12 -19.41
C ASP A 200 -0.78 17.88 -18.53
N ILE A 201 0.08 16.91 -18.91
CA ILE A 201 0.38 15.78 -18.01
C ILE A 201 0.95 16.34 -16.69
N ASN A 202 0.26 16.05 -15.58
CA ASN A 202 0.49 16.56 -14.21
C ASN A 202 0.04 18.00 -13.92
N GLN A 203 -0.55 18.73 -14.87
CA GLN A 203 -1.14 20.05 -14.59
C GLN A 203 -2.63 19.95 -14.24
N ILE A 204 -3.38 19.18 -15.03
CA ILE A 204 -4.80 18.92 -14.84
C ILE A 204 -4.99 17.41 -14.73
N SER A 205 -5.57 16.95 -13.63
CA SER A 205 -5.92 15.55 -13.39
C SER A 205 -7.35 15.32 -13.89
N ILE A 206 -7.52 14.44 -14.88
CA ILE A 206 -8.85 14.04 -15.36
C ILE A 206 -9.16 12.68 -14.78
N GLN A 207 -10.18 12.61 -13.93
CA GLN A 207 -10.48 11.42 -13.12
C GLN A 207 -10.60 10.13 -13.96
N LEU A 208 -11.21 10.21 -15.16
CA LEU A 208 -11.32 9.06 -16.06
C LEU A 208 -9.95 8.57 -16.54
N PHE A 209 -9.04 9.49 -16.88
CA PHE A 209 -7.71 9.15 -17.39
C PHE A 209 -6.85 8.56 -16.28
N ASP A 210 -6.92 9.14 -15.08
CA ASP A 210 -6.19 8.65 -13.90
C ASP A 210 -6.66 7.25 -13.51
N LYS A 211 -7.97 7.02 -13.46
CA LYS A 211 -8.55 5.69 -13.22
C LYS A 211 -8.07 4.68 -14.26
N THR A 212 -8.08 5.07 -15.53
CA THR A 212 -7.59 4.24 -16.63
C THR A 212 -6.12 3.87 -16.43
N LEU A 213 -5.25 4.85 -16.16
CA LEU A 213 -3.83 4.62 -15.97
C LEU A 213 -3.53 3.75 -14.75
N ARG A 214 -4.22 3.97 -13.61
CA ARG A 214 -4.12 3.13 -12.41
C ARG A 214 -4.43 1.67 -12.72
N GLN A 215 -5.45 1.44 -13.55
CA GLN A 215 -5.80 0.09 -13.97
C GLN A 215 -4.73 -0.54 -14.88
N TRP A 216 -4.15 0.22 -15.82
CA TRP A 216 -3.01 -0.24 -16.62
C TRP A 216 -1.79 -0.59 -15.76
N CYS A 217 -1.59 0.11 -14.65
CA CYS A 217 -0.54 -0.19 -13.66
C CYS A 217 -0.83 -1.45 -12.82
N GLY A 218 -2.02 -2.06 -12.96
CA GLY A 218 -2.44 -3.21 -12.15
C GLY A 218 -2.85 -2.85 -10.72
N LEU A 219 -3.10 -1.56 -10.47
CA LEU A 219 -3.30 -1.02 -9.12
C LEU A 219 -4.77 -1.03 -8.66
N ALA A 220 -5.70 -1.34 -9.56
CA ALA A 220 -7.14 -1.31 -9.30
C ALA A 220 -7.68 -2.52 -8.51
N ALA A 221 -6.85 -3.51 -8.18
CA ALA A 221 -7.32 -4.82 -7.70
C ALA A 221 -7.82 -4.87 -6.24
N GLN A 222 -7.76 -3.77 -5.47
CA GLN A 222 -7.93 -3.88 -4.01
C GLN A 222 -9.04 -3.03 -3.35
N ILE A 223 -9.56 -1.97 -3.97
CA ILE A 223 -10.40 -1.00 -3.22
C ILE A 223 -11.90 -1.06 -3.51
N GLU A 224 -12.39 -1.43 -4.69
CA GLU A 224 -13.85 -1.39 -4.97
C GLU A 224 -14.48 -2.80 -5.09
N ARG A 225 -14.39 -3.58 -4.01
CA ARG A 225 -15.08 -4.89 -3.90
C ARG A 225 -16.52 -4.78 -3.36
N GLN A 226 -17.03 -3.57 -3.15
CA GLN A 226 -18.29 -3.33 -2.42
C GLN A 226 -19.52 -3.05 -3.29
N THR A 227 -19.40 -3.00 -4.62
CA THR A 227 -20.55 -2.81 -5.54
C THR A 227 -20.68 -3.96 -6.55
N MET A 228 -20.31 -5.19 -6.17
CA MET A 228 -20.53 -6.41 -6.98
C MET A 228 -21.92 -7.01 -6.76
N SER A 229 -23.01 -6.29 -7.08
CA SER A 229 -24.36 -6.91 -7.04
C SER A 229 -25.16 -6.86 -8.34
N SER A 230 -24.59 -6.39 -9.47
CA SER A 230 -25.32 -6.44 -10.75
C SER A 230 -24.44 -6.44 -12.00
N ILE A 231 -23.31 -7.17 -12.00
CA ILE A 231 -22.62 -7.46 -13.27
C ILE A 231 -23.50 -8.42 -14.08
N ASN A 232 -24.21 -7.86 -15.07
CA ASN A 232 -25.00 -8.61 -16.02
C ASN A 232 -24.08 -9.55 -16.82
N THR A 233 -24.52 -10.77 -17.13
CA THR A 233 -23.75 -11.85 -17.78
C THR A 233 -23.14 -11.42 -19.13
N ARG A 234 -23.66 -10.36 -19.75
CA ARG A 234 -23.15 -9.77 -21.00
C ARG A 234 -21.87 -8.96 -20.87
N CYS A 235 -21.47 -8.50 -19.68
CA CYS A 235 -20.20 -7.80 -19.50
C CYS A 235 -19.00 -8.76 -19.52
N GLN A 236 -19.21 -10.07 -19.32
CA GLN A 236 -18.14 -11.08 -19.35
C GLN A 236 -17.58 -11.31 -20.76
N THR A 237 -18.37 -11.05 -21.80
CA THR A 237 -17.96 -11.15 -23.22
C THR A 237 -17.62 -9.79 -23.85
N CYS A 238 -17.65 -8.72 -23.06
CA CYS A 238 -17.31 -7.39 -23.57
C CYS A 238 -15.80 -7.29 -23.77
N SER A 239 -15.35 -6.86 -24.95
CA SER A 239 -13.95 -6.55 -25.24
C SER A 239 -13.37 -5.47 -24.31
N LEU A 240 -14.22 -4.68 -23.65
CA LEU A 240 -13.83 -3.71 -22.64
C LEU A 240 -13.55 -4.33 -21.26
N PHE A 241 -13.97 -5.57 -20.99
CA PHE A 241 -13.78 -6.24 -19.70
C PHE A 241 -12.30 -6.42 -19.36
N GLN A 242 -11.44 -6.61 -20.37
CA GLN A 242 -9.99 -6.60 -20.19
C GLN A 242 -9.48 -5.29 -19.57
N TYR A 243 -10.18 -4.18 -19.85
CA TYR A 243 -9.89 -2.86 -19.34
C TYR A 243 -10.78 -2.43 -18.18
N TYR A 244 -11.75 -3.26 -17.73
CA TYR A 244 -12.62 -2.97 -16.60
C TYR A 244 -12.92 -4.26 -15.84
N HIS A 245 -12.24 -4.46 -14.71
CA HIS A 245 -12.42 -5.60 -13.81
C HIS A 245 -13.71 -5.51 -12.96
N GLY A 246 -14.80 -4.92 -13.49
CA GLY A 246 -16.09 -4.84 -12.80
C GLY A 246 -16.79 -3.48 -12.86
N ASP A 247 -16.05 -2.38 -13.02
CA ASP A 247 -16.60 -1.02 -12.83
C ASP A 247 -16.93 -0.30 -14.15
N CYS A 248 -17.77 -0.92 -14.99
CA CYS A 248 -18.11 -0.35 -16.30
C CYS A 248 -18.71 1.08 -16.15
N PRO A 249 -18.10 2.13 -16.74
CA PRO A 249 -18.58 3.51 -16.63
C PRO A 249 -19.76 3.80 -17.57
N ALA A 250 -20.11 2.85 -18.44
CA ALA A 250 -21.23 2.99 -19.34
C ALA A 250 -22.54 2.86 -18.54
N TYR A 251 -23.41 3.86 -18.65
CA TYR A 251 -24.78 3.80 -18.14
C TYR A 251 -25.48 2.58 -18.74
N CYS A 252 -25.58 1.50 -17.97
CA CYS A 252 -26.12 0.22 -18.42
C CYS A 252 -27.65 0.31 -18.43
N GLU A 253 -28.27 0.26 -19.60
CA GLU A 253 -29.72 0.10 -19.71
C GLU A 253 -30.15 -1.33 -19.39
N GLU A 254 -31.44 -1.53 -19.11
CA GLU A 254 -32.05 -2.84 -18.81
C GLU A 254 -31.76 -3.92 -19.87
N ASN A 255 -31.50 -3.50 -21.10
CA ASN A 255 -31.17 -4.37 -22.25
C ASN A 255 -29.73 -4.92 -22.22
N GLY A 256 -28.90 -4.49 -21.26
CA GLY A 256 -27.51 -4.93 -21.10
C GLY A 256 -26.54 -4.35 -22.13
N LYS A 257 -26.94 -3.33 -22.89
CA LYS A 257 -26.03 -2.49 -23.69
C LYS A 257 -26.04 -1.10 -23.07
N GLY A 258 -24.89 -0.65 -22.59
CA GLY A 258 -24.79 0.71 -22.09
C GLY A 258 -24.79 1.72 -23.24
N VAL A 259 -25.57 2.80 -23.10
CA VAL A 259 -25.78 3.82 -24.15
C VAL A 259 -24.45 4.36 -24.70
N LEU A 260 -23.45 4.49 -23.84
CA LEU A 260 -22.16 5.10 -24.14
C LEU A 260 -21.02 4.07 -24.38
N CYS A 261 -21.34 2.78 -24.46
CA CYS A 261 -20.34 1.71 -24.50
C CYS A 261 -19.39 1.83 -25.71
N ALA A 262 -19.92 2.09 -26.91
CA ALA A 262 -19.11 2.26 -28.11
C ALA A 262 -18.17 3.47 -28.02
N GLY A 263 -18.62 4.58 -27.44
CA GLY A 263 -17.80 5.76 -27.18
C GLY A 263 -16.61 5.48 -26.26
N TYR A 264 -16.87 4.82 -25.13
CA TYR A 264 -15.81 4.37 -24.22
C TYR A 264 -14.85 3.39 -24.91
N GLN A 265 -15.36 2.44 -25.69
CA GLN A 265 -14.53 1.50 -26.44
C GLN A 265 -13.57 2.20 -27.40
N ALA A 266 -14.06 3.19 -28.15
CA ALA A 266 -13.23 3.99 -29.03
C ALA A 266 -12.13 4.73 -28.26
N PHE A 267 -12.48 5.36 -27.14
CA PHE A 267 -11.53 6.03 -26.26
C PHE A 267 -10.42 5.09 -25.76
N PHE A 268 -10.77 3.92 -25.22
CA PHE A 268 -9.77 2.98 -24.70
C PHE A 268 -8.84 2.44 -25.78
N ASN A 269 -9.40 2.10 -26.95
CA ASN A 269 -8.59 1.62 -28.07
C ASN A 269 -7.59 2.69 -28.55
N HIS A 270 -8.03 3.95 -28.62
CA HIS A 270 -7.17 5.08 -29.03
C HIS A 270 -6.09 5.40 -28.00
N THR A 271 -6.43 5.37 -26.72
CA THR A 271 -5.51 5.75 -25.63
C THR A 271 -4.59 4.62 -25.18
N ALA A 272 -4.92 3.35 -25.45
CA ALA A 272 -4.13 2.17 -25.08
C ALA A 272 -2.61 2.27 -25.36
N PRO A 273 -2.12 2.69 -26.55
CA PRO A 273 -0.68 2.83 -26.79
C PRO A 273 -0.04 3.86 -25.85
N HIS A 274 -0.68 5.00 -25.64
CA HIS A 274 -0.20 6.06 -24.74
C HIS A 274 -0.17 5.59 -23.29
N MET A 275 -1.26 4.96 -22.82
CA MET A 275 -1.35 4.41 -21.47
C MET A 275 -0.30 3.33 -21.20
N ARG A 276 0.01 2.51 -22.21
CA ARG A 276 1.08 1.50 -22.11
C ARG A 276 2.44 2.14 -21.88
N VAL A 277 2.76 3.20 -22.63
CA VAL A 277 4.03 3.93 -22.46
C VAL A 277 4.08 4.62 -21.11
N MET A 278 3.01 5.31 -20.69
CA MET A 278 2.93 5.94 -19.37
C MET A 278 3.13 4.93 -18.23
N ARG A 279 2.49 3.74 -18.33
CA ARG A 279 2.70 2.65 -17.38
C ARG A 279 4.16 2.20 -17.33
N ASP A 280 4.81 2.04 -18.49
CA ASP A 280 6.19 1.57 -18.55
C ASP A 280 7.18 2.61 -17.99
N LEU A 281 6.91 3.90 -18.20
CA LEU A 281 7.62 5.01 -17.56
C LEU A 281 7.46 4.96 -16.03
N LEU A 282 6.23 4.83 -15.53
CA LEU A 282 5.94 4.73 -14.10
C LEU A 282 6.63 3.53 -13.46
N LYS A 283 6.64 2.37 -14.12
CA LYS A 283 7.37 1.17 -13.65
C LYS A 283 8.87 1.42 -13.51
N GLN A 284 9.45 2.23 -14.41
CA GLN A 284 10.85 2.62 -14.37
C GLN A 284 11.14 3.77 -13.39
N HIS A 285 10.14 4.23 -12.61
CA HIS A 285 10.25 5.38 -11.72
C HIS A 285 10.58 6.68 -12.47
N ARG A 286 10.15 6.77 -13.74
CA ARG A 286 10.31 7.94 -14.61
C ARG A 286 9.01 8.70 -14.69
N SER A 287 9.11 10.02 -14.90
CA SER A 287 7.94 10.89 -14.98
C SER A 287 7.14 10.63 -16.27
N PRO A 288 5.80 10.50 -16.20
CA PRO A 288 4.94 10.44 -17.39
C PRO A 288 5.10 11.63 -18.35
N MET A 289 5.63 12.77 -17.89
CA MET A 289 5.90 13.94 -18.75
C MET A 289 6.90 13.65 -19.88
N GLU A 290 7.72 12.60 -19.76
CA GLU A 290 8.59 12.19 -20.85
C GLU A 290 7.79 11.75 -22.09
N LEU A 291 6.58 11.23 -21.91
CA LEU A 291 5.68 10.96 -23.04
C LEU A 291 5.31 12.26 -23.76
N MET A 292 5.06 13.36 -23.05
CA MET A 292 4.80 14.66 -23.70
C MET A 292 6.00 15.10 -24.54
N ALA A 293 7.22 14.91 -24.02
CA ALA A 293 8.44 15.26 -24.74
C ALA A 293 8.65 14.41 -26.00
N MET A 294 8.15 13.17 -26.01
CA MET A 294 8.19 12.29 -27.19
C MET A 294 7.11 12.61 -28.23
N LEU A 295 6.03 13.28 -27.83
CA LEU A 295 4.87 13.59 -28.67
C LEU A 295 4.86 15.03 -29.23
N ARG A 296 5.78 15.90 -28.77
CA ARG A 296 6.01 17.24 -29.32
C ARG A 296 6.88 17.18 -30.57
#